data_AF-A0A6I5REV6-F1
#
_entry.id   AF-A0A6I5REV6-F1
#
_cell.length_a   1.000
_cell.length_b   1.000
_cell.length_c   1.000
_cell.angle_alpha   90.00
_cell.angle_beta   90.00
_cell.angle_gamma   90.00
#
_symmetry.space_group_name_H-M   'P 1'
#
loop_
_entity.id
_entity.type
_entity.pdbx_description
1 polymer ?
#
loop_
_entity_poly.entity_id
_entity_poly.type
_entity_poly.pdbx_seq_one_letter_code
_entity_poly.pdbx_strand_id
1 'polypeptide(L)' 'MNIERSTSASTGLPVQAMSYRHVKRLVEQASSDGLLTREEDDSILAAIVSSQSPTAEMCALFRSLQEQVWDGELILET' A
#
# COMPACT_ATOMS: atom_id res chain seq x y z
N MET A 1 -4.96 -31.15 -33.82
CA MET A 1 -3.84 -31.17 -32.85
C MET A 1 -3.41 -29.73 -32.66
N ASN A 2 -4.06 -28.99 -31.74
CA ASN A 2 -3.72 -27.60 -31.43
C ASN A 2 -3.41 -27.55 -29.94
N ILE A 3 -2.14 -27.29 -29.62
CA ILE A 3 -1.66 -27.07 -28.25
C ILE A 3 -1.66 -25.56 -28.06
N GLU A 4 -2.74 -25.03 -27.47
CA GLU A 4 -2.80 -23.63 -27.08
C GLU A 4 -2.03 -23.45 -25.77
N ARG A 5 -1.10 -22.50 -25.81
CA ARG A 5 -0.08 -22.26 -24.80
C ARG A 5 -0.72 -21.90 -23.46
N SER A 6 -0.41 -22.69 -22.43
CA SER A 6 -0.66 -22.34 -21.04
C SER A 6 0.19 -21.12 -20.68
N THR A 7 -0.38 -19.93 -20.78
CA THR A 7 0.11 -18.77 -20.02
C THR A 7 -0.23 -19.03 -18.57
N SER A 8 0.78 -19.40 -17.78
CA SER A 8 0.71 -19.38 -16.32
C SER A 8 0.41 -17.95 -15.88
N ALA A 9 -0.87 -17.64 -15.72
CA ALA A 9 -1.32 -16.50 -14.95
C ALA A 9 -0.89 -16.78 -13.51
N SER A 10 0.22 -16.16 -13.11
CA SER A 10 0.64 -16.08 -11.72
C SER A 10 -0.57 -15.58 -10.93
N THR A 11 -1.05 -16.43 -10.03
CA THR A 11 -2.19 -16.18 -9.14
C THR A 11 -1.87 -14.99 -8.25
N GLY A 12 -2.08 -13.78 -8.77
CA GLY A 12 -2.25 -12.58 -7.96
C GLY A 12 -3.54 -12.80 -7.17
N LEU A 13 -3.39 -13.15 -5.89
CA LEU A 13 -4.51 -13.11 -4.95
C LEU A 13 -5.23 -11.76 -5.12
N PRO A 14 -6.56 -11.70 -5.06
CA PRO A 14 -7.26 -10.43 -5.08
C PRO A 14 -6.80 -9.64 -3.85
N VAL A 15 -5.92 -8.66 -4.07
CA VAL A 15 -5.63 -7.62 -3.09
C VAL A 15 -6.98 -7.00 -2.78
N GLN A 16 -7.53 -7.28 -1.60
CA GLN A 16 -8.78 -6.67 -1.19
C GLN A 16 -8.60 -5.16 -1.30
N ALA A 17 -9.40 -4.51 -2.14
CA ALA A 17 -9.34 -3.07 -2.33
C ALA A 17 -9.58 -2.40 -0.97
N MET A 18 -8.51 -1.94 -0.32
CA MET A 18 -8.63 -1.25 0.95
C MET A 18 -9.23 0.14 0.70
N SER A 19 -10.28 0.46 1.47
CA SER A 19 -10.88 1.79 1.41
C SER A 19 -9.93 2.87 1.92
N TYR A 20 -10.09 4.11 1.47
CA TYR A 20 -9.38 5.29 2.00
C TYR A 20 -9.35 5.37 3.53
N ARG A 21 -10.46 5.03 4.20
CA ARG A 21 -10.52 5.03 5.68
C ARG A 21 -9.56 4.04 6.32
N HIS A 22 -9.28 2.93 5.64
CA HIS A 22 -8.34 1.92 6.11
C HIS A 22 -6.91 2.44 5.98
N VAL A 23 -6.54 2.96 4.81
CA VAL A 23 -5.22 3.58 4.57
C VAL A 23 -4.95 4.71 5.56
N LYS A 24 -5.94 5.61 5.76
CA LYS A 24 -5.82 6.71 6.73
C LYS A 24 -5.52 6.20 8.14
N ARG A 25 -6.20 5.13 8.58
CA ARG A 25 -5.99 4.56 9.91
C ARG A 25 -4.60 3.96 10.07
N LEU A 26 -4.10 3.26 9.05
CA LEU A 26 -2.74 2.69 9.08
C LEU A 26 -1.68 3.78 9.15
N VAL A 27 -1.84 4.83 8.35
CA VAL A 27 -0.94 6.00 8.40
C VAL A 27 -0.98 6.67 9.78
N GLU A 28 -2.17 6.91 10.34
CA GLU A 28 -2.30 7.51 11.67
C GLU A 28 -1.70 6.64 12.78
N GLN A 29 -1.86 5.31 12.69
CA GLN A 29 -1.28 4.37 13.64
C GLN A 29 0.24 4.38 13.55
N ALA A 30 0.81 4.26 12.34
CA ALA A 30 2.25 4.30 12.12
C ALA A 30 2.86 5.60 12.65
N SER A 31 2.26 6.76 12.31
CA SER A 31 2.69 8.07 12.82
C SER A 31 2.62 8.17 14.34
N SER A 32 1.60 7.56 14.97
CA SER A 32 1.47 7.55 16.44
C SER A 32 2.53 6.67 17.09
N ASP A 33 2.85 5.54 16.48
CA ASP A 33 3.80 4.56 17.02
C ASP A 33 5.25 4.94 16.69
N GLY A 34 5.46 5.88 15.75
CA GLY A 34 6.77 6.27 15.24
C GLY A 34 7.45 5.20 14.39
N LEU A 35 6.68 4.18 13.98
CA LEU A 35 7.15 2.98 13.31
C LEU A 35 6.20 2.64 12.16
N LEU A 36 6.76 2.32 11.00
CA LEU A 36 6.05 1.78 9.86
C LEU A 36 6.59 0.39 9.57
N THR A 37 5.76 -0.62 9.76
CA THR A 37 6.14 -1.99 9.42
C THR A 37 6.09 -2.23 7.92
N ARG A 38 6.85 -3.22 7.45
CA ARG A 38 6.84 -3.61 6.04
C ARG A 38 5.46 -4.09 5.56
N GLU A 39 4.71 -4.79 6.41
CA GLU A 39 3.34 -5.22 6.09
C GLU A 39 2.39 -4.02 5.92
N GLU A 40 2.56 -2.97 6.73
CA GLU A 40 1.76 -1.74 6.61
C GLU A 40 2.11 -0.96 5.34
N ASP A 41 3.39 -0.78 5.03
CA ASP A 41 3.83 -0.12 3.79
C ASP A 41 3.32 -0.86 2.55
N ASP A 42 3.51 -2.19 2.49
CA ASP A 42 3.03 -3.02 1.39
C ASP A 42 1.50 -2.96 1.27
N SER A 43 0.77 -2.95 2.40
CA SER A 43 -0.69 -2.84 2.41
C SER A 43 -1.17 -1.48 1.90
N ILE A 44 -0.52 -0.38 2.30
CA ILE A 44 -0.84 0.97 1.85
C ILE A 44 -0.54 1.12 0.35
N LEU A 45 0.63 0.67 -0.10
CA LEU A 45 1.02 0.72 -1.49
C LEU A 45 0.08 -0.12 -2.37
N ALA A 46 -0.24 -1.34 -1.93
CA ALA A 46 -1.17 -2.21 -2.62
C ALA A 46 -2.56 -1.58 -2.72
N ALA A 47 -3.04 -0.88 -1.69
CA ALA A 47 -4.31 -0.16 -1.72
C ALA A 47 -4.34 0.95 -2.79
N ILE A 48 -3.24 1.67 -2.96
CA ILE A 48 -3.13 2.77 -3.92
C ILE A 48 -3.01 2.22 -5.34
N VAL A 49 -2.17 1.20 -5.55
CA VAL A 49 -1.89 0.62 -6.87
C VAL A 49 -3.04 -0.26 -7.38
N SER A 50 -3.72 -0.99 -6.48
CA SER A 50 -4.88 -1.80 -6.85
C SER A 50 -6.16 -0.98 -7.10
N SER A 51 -6.21 0.26 -6.60
CA SER A 51 -7.27 1.17 -6.95
C SER A 51 -7.16 1.55 -8.42
N GLN A 52 -8.17 1.22 -9.23
CA GLN A 52 -8.24 1.64 -10.64
C GLN A 52 -8.19 3.18 -10.79
N SER A 53 -8.49 3.92 -9.73
CA SER A 53 -8.38 5.37 -9.66
C SER A 53 -8.04 5.79 -8.22
N PRO A 54 -6.75 5.86 -7.84
CA PRO A 54 -6.37 6.37 -6.53
C PRO A 54 -6.85 7.82 -6.39
N THR A 55 -7.55 8.13 -5.30
CA THR A 55 -8.03 9.49 -5.05
C THR A 55 -6.88 10.41 -4.69
N ALA A 56 -7.02 11.70 -4.95
CA ALA A 56 -6.02 12.70 -4.56
C ALA A 56 -5.70 12.64 -3.05
N GLU A 57 -6.71 12.34 -2.22
CA GLU A 57 -6.55 12.19 -0.77
C GLU A 57 -5.69 10.97 -0.40
N MET A 58 -5.85 9.83 -1.08
CA MET A 58 -5.00 8.65 -0.85
C MET A 58 -3.54 8.93 -1.24
N CYS A 59 -3.33 9.60 -2.38
CA CYS A 59 -1.99 10.00 -2.81
C CYS A 59 -1.36 10.99 -1.84
N ALA A 60 -2.13 11.94 -1.31
CA ALA A 60 -1.66 12.91 -0.32
C ALA A 60 -1.26 12.23 1.00
N LEU A 61 -2.04 11.27 1.48
CA LEU A 61 -1.70 10.48 2.68
C LEU A 61 -0.40 9.71 2.48
N PHE A 62 -0.24 9.02 1.36
CA PHE A 62 0.97 8.26 1.08
C PHE A 62 2.20 9.16 0.98
N ARG A 63 2.05 10.32 0.32
CA ARG A 63 3.13 11.31 0.26
C ARG A 63 3.54 11.79 1.66
N SER A 64 2.57 12.11 2.51
CA SER A 64 2.87 12.56 3.89
C SER A 64 3.58 11.48 4.69
N LEU A 65 3.19 10.21 4.53
CA LEU A 65 3.88 9.07 5.15
C LEU A 65 5.36 9.00 4.69
N GLN A 66 5.61 9.13 3.39
CA GLN A 66 6.96 9.12 2.83
C GLN A 66 7.81 10.29 3.32
N GLU A 67 7.21 11.48 3.48
CA GLU A 67 7.87 12.66 4.04
C GLU A 67 8.29 12.43 5.50
N GLN A 68 7.40 11.85 6.34
CA GLN A 68 7.74 11.52 7.74
C GLN A 68 8.87 10.49 7.85
N VAL A 69 8.89 9.49 6.98
CA VAL A 69 10.00 8.53 6.89
C VAL A 69 11.30 9.24 6.52
N TRP A 70 11.23 10.10 5.50
CA TRP A 70 12.40 10.84 5.01
C TRP A 70 13.01 11.76 6.06
N ASP A 71 12.15 12.44 6.82
CA ASP A 71 12.56 13.35 7.89
C ASP A 71 13.00 12.61 9.17
N GLY A 72 12.83 11.28 9.21
CA GLY A 72 13.20 10.43 10.34
C GLY A 72 12.21 10.50 11.50
N GLU A 73 11.03 11.08 11.29
CA GLU A 73 9.92 11.07 12.25
C GLU A 73 9.28 9.67 12.35
N LEU A 74 9.38 8.89 11.27
CA LEU A 74 8.85 7.53 11.17
C LEU A 74 9.98 6.56 10.81
N ILE A 75 10.17 5.52 11.62
CA ILE A 75 11.18 4.49 11.34
C ILE A 75 10.55 3.38 10.49
N LEU A 76 11.18 3.05 9.37
CA LEU A 76 10.84 1.85 8.60
C LEU A 76 11.41 0.62 9.30
N GLU A 77 10.53 -0.29 9.72
CA GLU A 77 10.92 -1.61 10.20
C GLU A 77 11.37 -2.46 9.00
N THR A 78 12.65 -2.83 8.98
CA THR A 78 13.30 -3.60 7.89
C THR A 78 13.18 -5.10 8.06
#